data_AF-A0A9D3Y6E8-F1
#
_entry.id   AF-A0A9D3Y6E8-F1
#
_cell.length_a   1.000
_cell.length_b   1.000
_cell.length_c   1.000
_cell.angle_alpha   90.00
_cell.angle_beta   90.00
_cell.angle_gamma   90.00
#
_symmetry.space_group_name_H-M   'P 1'
#
loop_
_entity.id
_entity.type
_entity.pdbx_description
1 polymer ?
#
loop_
_entity_poly.entity_id
_entity_poly.type
_entity_poly.pdbx_seq_one_letter_code
_entity_poly.pdbx_strand_id
1 'polypeptide(L)'
;MDPVEYLKTEILVKREKTRLKTNFTRARKNIVSHLEGNASSATVKDACKQLYLAMDEVVKGLDSLSNMYMEGDELEKSKIVIAEMEKIELEYGKTTEDACAYCCAGARPTKRAHTS
;
A
#
# COMPACT_ATOMS: atom_id res chain seq x y z
N MET A 1 7.67 5.73 -32.41
CA MET A 1 6.84 6.57 -31.52
C MET A 1 7.22 8.02 -31.74
N ASP A 2 6.26 8.93 -31.88
CA ASP A 2 6.55 10.36 -32.02
C ASP A 2 7.10 10.92 -30.68
N PRO A 3 8.11 11.82 -30.68
CA PRO A 3 8.69 12.37 -29.45
C PRO A 3 7.66 13.03 -28.50
N VAL A 4 6.61 13.65 -29.05
CA VAL A 4 5.53 14.29 -28.28
C VAL A 4 4.63 13.24 -27.64
N GLU A 5 4.34 12.16 -28.36
CA GLU A 5 3.55 11.03 -27.85
C GLU A 5 4.28 10.29 -26.73
N TYR A 6 5.59 10.12 -26.86
CA TYR A 6 6.46 9.58 -25.83
C TYR A 6 6.45 10.44 -24.55
N LEU A 7 6.64 11.76 -24.67
CA LEU A 7 6.60 12.69 -23.53
C LEU A 7 5.25 12.68 -22.81
N LYS A 8 4.14 12.64 -23.55
CA LYS A 8 2.79 12.52 -22.96
C LYS A 8 2.64 11.22 -22.17
N THR A 9 3.14 10.12 -22.72
CA THR A 9 3.10 8.80 -22.07
C THR A 9 3.91 8.81 -20.77
N GLU A 10 5.14 9.34 -20.79
CA GLU A 10 5.96 9.45 -19.57
C GLU A 10 5.29 10.28 -18.46
N ILE A 11 4.60 11.38 -18.82
CA ILE A 11 3.89 12.22 -17.85
C ILE A 11 2.72 11.44 -17.23
N LEU A 12 1.95 10.71 -18.04
CA LEU A 12 0.84 9.90 -17.57
C LEU A 12 1.32 8.80 -16.61
N VAL A 13 2.38 8.09 -16.97
CA VAL A 13 2.97 7.03 -16.13
C VAL A 13 3.45 7.60 -14.79
N LYS A 14 4.18 8.72 -14.80
CA LYS A 14 4.65 9.37 -13.55
C LYS A 14 3.51 9.81 -12.65
N ARG A 15 2.43 10.36 -13.23
CA ARG A 15 1.24 10.78 -12.49
C ARG A 15 0.52 9.60 -11.86
N GLU A 16 0.30 8.54 -12.63
CA GLU A 16 -0.41 7.36 -12.14
C GLU A 16 0.38 6.65 -11.03
N LYS A 17 1.70 6.45 -11.21
CA LYS A 17 2.57 5.93 -10.16
C LYS A 17 2.49 6.75 -8.87
N THR A 18 2.48 8.08 -9.00
CA THR A 18 2.39 8.99 -7.84
C THR A 18 1.03 8.88 -7.14
N ARG A 19 -0.06 8.78 -7.91
CA ARG A 19 -1.42 8.60 -7.39
C ARG A 19 -1.53 7.32 -6.56
N LEU A 20 -1.11 6.19 -7.14
CA LEU A 20 -1.14 4.87 -6.50
C LEU A 20 -0.35 4.86 -5.18
N LYS A 21 0.89 5.35 -5.20
CA LYS A 21 1.73 5.46 -3.99
C LYS A 21 1.11 6.34 -2.92
N THR A 22 0.50 7.46 -3.31
CA THR A 22 -0.13 8.39 -2.38
C THR A 22 -1.34 7.77 -1.69
N ASN A 23 -2.18 7.06 -2.45
CA ASN A 23 -3.35 6.36 -1.93
C ASN A 23 -2.94 5.26 -0.95
N PHE A 24 -1.99 4.41 -1.32
CA PHE A 24 -1.43 3.38 -0.45
C PHE A 24 -0.85 3.97 0.84
N THR A 25 0.00 5.01 0.72
CA THR A 25 0.62 5.66 1.87
C THR A 25 -0.43 6.23 2.82
N ARG A 26 -1.51 6.80 2.28
CA ARG A 26 -2.63 7.32 3.09
C ARG A 26 -3.33 6.20 3.84
N ALA A 27 -3.67 5.10 3.17
CA ALA A 27 -4.32 3.95 3.81
C ALA A 27 -3.42 3.33 4.89
N ARG A 28 -2.12 3.18 4.63
CA ARG A 28 -1.13 2.68 5.60
C ARG A 28 -1.04 3.58 6.82
N LYS A 29 -0.88 4.90 6.64
CA LYS A 29 -0.84 5.86 7.74
C LYS A 29 -2.11 5.84 8.59
N ASN A 30 -3.26 5.61 7.97
CA ASN A 30 -4.53 5.50 8.69
C ASN A 30 -4.52 4.29 9.65
N ILE A 31 -4.04 3.12 9.20
CA ILE A 31 -3.90 1.95 10.08
C ILE A 31 -2.93 2.24 11.23
N VAL A 32 -1.73 2.75 10.92
CA VAL A 32 -0.72 3.07 11.94
C VAL A 32 -1.31 4.00 13.00
N SER A 33 -2.02 5.06 12.58
CA SER A 33 -2.68 5.98 13.50
C SER A 33 -3.76 5.30 14.36
N HIS A 34 -4.52 4.35 13.81
CA HIS A 34 -5.50 3.58 14.58
C HIS A 34 -4.84 2.65 15.61
N LEU A 35 -3.71 2.03 15.26
CA LEU A 35 -2.94 1.18 16.18
C LEU A 35 -2.37 1.99 17.35
N GLU A 36 -1.72 3.12 17.05
CA GLU A 36 -1.16 4.04 18.06
C GLU A 36 -2.25 4.66 18.94
N GLY A 37 -3.40 4.98 18.35
CA GLY A 37 -4.56 5.55 19.04
C GLY A 37 -5.40 4.54 19.83
N ASN A 38 -5.02 3.26 19.86
CA ASN A 38 -5.79 2.18 20.49
C ASN A 38 -7.25 2.12 20.01
N ALA A 39 -7.48 2.30 18.70
CA ALA A 39 -8.81 2.21 18.12
C ALA A 39 -9.40 0.80 18.32
N SER A 40 -10.73 0.69 18.23
CA SER A 40 -11.38 -0.61 18.37
C SER A 40 -10.89 -1.62 17.32
N SER A 41 -10.89 -2.91 17.67
CA SER A 41 -10.53 -4.00 16.74
C SER A 41 -11.39 -3.97 15.47
N ALA A 42 -12.66 -3.55 15.56
CA ALA A 42 -13.52 -3.37 14.39
C ALA A 42 -13.00 -2.27 13.46
N THR A 43 -12.62 -1.12 14.01
CA THR A 43 -12.03 0.00 13.24
C THR A 43 -10.73 -0.40 12.56
N VAL A 44 -9.85 -1.13 13.27
CA VAL A 44 -8.58 -1.62 12.70
C VAL A 44 -8.84 -2.61 11.56
N LYS A 45 -9.82 -3.51 11.69
CA LYS A 45 -10.21 -4.44 10.62
C LYS A 45 -10.75 -3.72 9.39
N ASP A 46 -11.58 -2.70 9.56
CA ASP A 46 -12.08 -1.92 8.43
C ASP A 46 -10.96 -1.12 7.75
N ALA A 47 -10.03 -0.56 8.52
CA ALA A 47 -8.84 0.08 7.97
C ALA A 47 -7.95 -0.91 7.20
N CYS A 48 -7.81 -2.16 7.66
CA CYS A 48 -7.11 -3.23 6.93
C CYS A 48 -7.76 -3.53 5.57
N LYS A 49 -9.10 -3.54 5.48
CA LYS A 49 -9.80 -3.70 4.20
C LYS A 49 -9.46 -2.55 3.24
N GLN A 50 -9.41 -1.32 3.73
CA GLN A 50 -9.05 -0.16 2.90
C GLN A 50 -7.59 -0.22 2.43
N LEU A 51 -6.67 -0.68 3.28
CA LEU A 51 -5.28 -0.91 2.87
C LEU A 51 -5.18 -2.01 1.81
N TYR A 52 -5.95 -3.10 1.95
CA TYR A 52 -6.00 -4.16 0.94
C TYR A 52 -6.50 -3.63 -0.42
N LEU A 53 -7.57 -2.85 -0.44
CA LEU A 53 -8.08 -2.24 -1.68
C LEU A 53 -7.05 -1.31 -2.32
N ALA A 54 -6.38 -0.48 -1.51
CA ALA A 54 -5.31 0.39 -2.00
C ALA A 54 -4.12 -0.42 -2.55
N MET A 55 -3.82 -1.56 -1.95
CA MET A 55 -2.76 -2.47 -2.42
C MET A 55 -3.14 -3.14 -3.75
N ASP A 56 -4.37 -3.63 -3.88
CA ASP A 56 -4.88 -4.21 -5.13
C ASP A 56 -4.82 -3.20 -6.29
N GLU A 57 -5.17 -1.93 -6.03
CA GLU A 57 -4.99 -0.85 -7.01
C GLU A 57 -3.51 -0.64 -7.39
N VAL A 58 -2.60 -0.63 -6.41
CA VAL A 58 -1.16 -0.48 -6.66
C VAL A 58 -0.64 -1.61 -7.54
N VAL A 59 -0.94 -2.87 -7.21
CA VAL A 59 -0.45 -4.03 -7.97
C VAL A 59 -0.92 -3.95 -9.41
N LYS A 60 -2.23 -3.79 -9.63
CA LYS A 60 -2.80 -3.67 -10.99
C LYS A 60 -2.21 -2.49 -11.76
N GLY A 61 -2.07 -1.36 -11.10
CA GLY A 61 -1.55 -0.14 -11.70
C GLY A 61 -0.06 -0.27 -12.07
N LEU A 62 0.79 -0.69 -11.13
CA LEU A 62 2.23 -0.84 -11.38
C LEU A 62 2.54 -1.96 -12.37
N ASP A 63 1.78 -3.06 -12.37
CA ASP A 63 1.91 -4.12 -13.36
C ASP A 63 1.59 -3.60 -14.77
N SER A 64 0.48 -2.87 -14.92
CA SER A 64 0.13 -2.18 -16.17
C SER A 64 1.23 -1.22 -16.64
N LEU A 65 1.81 -0.42 -15.72
CA LEU A 65 2.92 0.48 -16.03
C LEU A 65 4.19 -0.26 -16.46
N SER A 66 4.50 -1.38 -15.80
CA SER A 66 5.66 -2.22 -16.13
C SER A 66 5.54 -2.80 -17.54
N ASN A 67 4.36 -3.34 -17.88
CA ASN A 67 4.08 -3.91 -19.20
C ASN A 67 4.22 -2.87 -20.32
N MET A 68 3.73 -1.64 -20.12
CA MET A 68 3.92 -0.56 -21.09
C MET A 68 5.40 -0.22 -21.33
N TYR A 69 6.25 -0.28 -20.30
CA TYR A 69 7.69 -0.06 -20.47
C TYR A 69 8.39 -1.23 -21.19
N MET A 70 7.97 -2.46 -20.95
CA MET A 70 8.53 -3.63 -21.65
C MET A 70 8.20 -3.61 -23.15
N GLU A 71 6.97 -3.22 -23.52
CA GLU A 71 6.57 -3.08 -24.93
C GLU A 71 7.33 -1.96 -25.67
N GLY A 72 7.81 -0.95 -24.94
CA GLY A 72 8.57 0.18 -25.46
C GLY A 72 10.09 0.00 -25.51
N ASP A 73 10.62 -1.19 -25.23
CA ASP A 73 12.06 -1.48 -25.09
C ASP A 73 12.74 -0.69 -23.94
N GLU A 74 11.96 -0.31 -22.93
CA GLU A 74 12.39 0.48 -21.76
C GLU A 74 12.56 -0.41 -20.53
N LEU A 75 13.30 -1.52 -20.71
CA LEU A 75 13.47 -2.58 -19.71
C LEU A 75 13.94 -2.04 -18.34
N GLU A 76 14.83 -1.06 -18.33
CA GLU A 76 15.35 -0.48 -17.09
C GLU A 76 14.27 0.27 -16.31
N LYS A 77 13.32 0.92 -17.00
CA LYS A 77 12.17 1.58 -16.36
C LYS A 77 11.19 0.56 -15.80
N SER A 78 10.96 -0.54 -16.52
CA SER A 78 10.15 -1.67 -16.02
C SER A 78 10.73 -2.23 -14.72
N LYS A 79 12.04 -2.48 -14.64
CA LYS A 79 12.70 -2.92 -13.40
C LYS A 79 12.51 -1.95 -12.23
N ILE A 80 12.58 -0.64 -12.49
CA ILE A 80 12.34 0.39 -11.45
C ILE A 80 10.91 0.32 -10.94
N VAL A 81 9.93 0.08 -11.82
CA VAL A 81 8.52 -0.08 -11.43
C VAL A 81 8.32 -1.36 -10.60
N ILE A 82 8.94 -2.47 -11.01
CA ILE A 82 8.90 -3.75 -10.26
C ILE A 82 9.51 -3.58 -8.87
N ALA A 83 10.70 -3.00 -8.75
CA ALA A 83 11.35 -2.76 -7.46
C ALA A 83 10.56 -1.81 -6.54
N GLU A 84 9.75 -0.90 -7.11
CA GLU A 84 8.83 -0.08 -6.35
C GLU A 84 7.64 -0.91 -5.84
N MET A 85 7.11 -1.81 -6.66
CA MET A 85 6.03 -2.73 -6.26
C MET A 85 6.47 -3.62 -5.08
N GLU A 86 7.65 -4.24 -5.16
CA GLU A 86 8.22 -5.08 -4.09
C GLU A 86 8.35 -4.32 -2.76
N LYS A 87 8.77 -3.05 -2.80
CA LYS A 87 8.85 -2.21 -1.60
C LYS A 87 7.49 -1.98 -0.97
N ILE A 88 6.47 -1.71 -1.80
CA ILE A 88 5.10 -1.48 -1.33
C ILE A 88 4.50 -2.78 -0.75
N GLU A 89 4.75 -3.93 -1.39
CA GLU A 89 4.37 -5.26 -0.87
C GLU A 89 4.98 -5.53 0.50
N LEU A 90 6.25 -5.19 0.69
CA LEU A 90 6.91 -5.33 1.99
C LEU A 90 6.30 -4.42 3.07
N GLU A 91 5.99 -3.16 2.72
CA GLU A 91 5.30 -2.23 3.63
C GLU A 91 3.88 -2.71 3.98
N TYR A 92 3.18 -3.27 3.00
CA TYR A 92 1.86 -3.86 3.18
C TYR A 92 1.92 -5.04 4.16
N GLY A 93 2.82 -6.00 3.91
CA GLY A 93 3.01 -7.18 4.76
C GLY A 93 3.22 -6.80 6.22
N LYS A 94 4.20 -5.94 6.50
CA LYS A 94 4.48 -5.44 7.86
C LYS A 94 3.25 -4.79 8.52
N THR A 95 2.56 -3.92 7.80
CA THR A 95 1.38 -3.22 8.35
C THR A 95 0.26 -4.19 8.69
N THR A 96 0.04 -5.22 7.86
CA THR A 96 -0.98 -6.24 8.11
C THR A 96 -0.62 -7.19 9.24
N GLU A 97 0.66 -7.53 9.40
CA GLU A 97 1.18 -8.30 10.54
C GLU A 97 0.94 -7.55 11.86
N ASP A 98 1.29 -6.27 11.92
CA ASP A 98 1.08 -5.41 13.09
C ASP A 98 -0.41 -5.31 13.46
N ALA A 99 -1.26 -5.08 12.46
CA ALA A 99 -2.70 -5.00 12.67
C ALA A 99 -3.32 -6.34 13.10
N CYS A 100 -2.84 -7.46 12.54
CA CYS A 100 -3.25 -8.80 12.92
C CYS A 100 -2.86 -9.09 14.38
N ALA A 101 -1.60 -8.81 14.75
CA ALA A 101 -1.11 -8.97 16.11
C ALA A 101 -1.93 -8.15 17.12
N TYR A 102 -2.28 -6.90 16.78
CA TYR A 102 -3.16 -6.05 17.58
C TYR A 102 -4.55 -6.67 17.78
N CYS A 103 -5.19 -7.10 16.70
CA CYS A 103 -6.51 -7.72 16.75
C CYS A 103 -6.51 -9.05 17.53
N CYS A 104 -5.44 -9.84 17.45
CA CYS A 104 -5.28 -11.09 18.19
C CYS A 104 -4.95 -10.85 19.68
N ALA A 105 -4.17 -9.81 20.00
CA ALA A 105 -3.88 -9.41 21.39
C ALA A 105 -5.13 -8.92 22.13
N GLY A 106 -6.12 -8.38 21.39
CA GLY A 106 -7.45 -8.02 21.89
C GLY A 106 -8.32 -9.18 22.40
N ALA A 107 -7.84 -10.43 22.33
CA ALA A 107 -8.45 -11.59 22.99
C ALA A 107 -7.82 -11.91 24.36
N ARG A 108 -7.08 -10.97 24.99
CA ARG A 108 -6.68 -11.12 26.40
C ARG A 108 -7.82 -10.67 27.33
N PRO A 109 -8.24 -11.53 28.28
CA PRO A 109 -9.28 -11.19 29.23
C PRO A 109 -8.83 -10.03 30.12
N THR A 110 -9.75 -9.11 30.37
CA THR A 110 -9.68 -8.03 31.36
C THR A 110 -9.30 -8.58 32.73
N LYS A 111 -8.02 -8.57 33.09
CA LYS A 111 -7.59 -8.61 34.50
C LYS A 111 -6.30 -7.83 34.70
N ARG A 112 -6.45 -6.63 35.28
CA ARG A 112 -6.08 -6.42 36.69
C ARG A 112 -7.01 -5.34 37.25
N ALA A 113 -8.01 -5.80 37.98
CA ALA A 113 -8.49 -5.04 39.12
C ALA A 113 -7.27 -4.85 40.03
N HIS A 114 -6.83 -3.60 40.20
CA HIS A 114 -6.18 -3.21 41.43
C HIS A 114 -7.22 -2.47 42.25
N THR A 115 -7.87 -3.26 43.10
CA THR A 115 -8.30 -2.80 44.41
C THR A 115 -7.06 -2.44 45.23
N SER A 116 -7.28 -1.49 46.15
CA SER A 116 -6.39 -0.92 47.18
C SER A 116 -5.72 0.39 46.78
#